data_AF-A0A8T4S731-F1
#
_entry.id   AF-A0A8T4S731-F1
#
_cell.length_a   1.000
_cell.length_b   1.000
_cell.length_c   1.000
_cell.angle_alpha   90.00
_cell.angle_beta   90.00
_cell.angle_gamma   90.00
#
_symmetry.space_group_name_H-M   'P 1'
#
loop_
_entity.id
_entity.type
_entity.pdbx_description
1 polymer ?
#
loop_
_entity_poly.entity_id
_entity_poly.type
_entity_poly.pdbx_seq_one_letter_code
_entity_poly.pdbx_strand_id
1 'polypeptide(L)'
;MNRRGEGITIGAIFLILIIILFLGWLVNEGWKECRADSDCKSNQYCSSKFDCRDIPVMEKASPGSSSLVGPAAIVGFSLVAAALIMKWETLFGKKKKEKHKEHHAEKEGLYEKELEGHHEEHE
;
A
#
# COMPACT_ATOMS: atom_id res chain seq x y z
N MET A 1 -19.03 -1.74 23.17
CA MET A 1 -17.98 -1.59 22.14
C MET A 1 -17.50 -0.14 22.17
N ASN A 2 -16.29 0.08 22.68
CA ASN A 2 -15.75 1.41 22.97
C ASN A 2 -15.25 2.09 21.69
N ARG A 3 -16.13 2.78 20.96
CA ARG A 3 -15.82 3.58 19.76
C ARG A 3 -14.87 4.78 20.00
N ARG A 4 -14.50 5.07 21.25
CA ARG A 4 -13.61 6.19 21.60
C ARG A 4 -12.12 5.86 21.41
N GLY A 5 -11.74 4.58 21.29
CA GLY A 5 -10.34 4.15 21.15
C GLY A 5 -9.84 4.10 19.70
N GLU A 6 -10.71 3.81 18.74
CA GLU A 6 -10.31 3.56 17.34
C GLU A 6 -9.85 4.84 16.61
N GLY A 7 -10.41 6.00 16.96
CA GLY A 7 -10.00 7.27 16.34
C GLY A 7 -8.60 7.71 16.73
N ILE A 8 -8.15 7.37 17.94
CA ILE A 8 -6.83 7.79 18.46
C ILE A 8 -5.73 6.96 17.78
N THR A 9 -5.94 5.66 17.61
CA THR A 9 -4.98 4.78 16.93
C THR A 9 -4.84 5.12 15.44
N ILE A 10 -5.96 5.39 14.74
CA ILE A 10 -5.92 5.79 13.32
C ILE A 10 -5.20 7.14 13.16
N GLY A 11 -5.50 8.11 14.02
CA GLY A 11 -4.84 9.43 14.01
C GLY A 11 -3.33 9.34 14.26
N ALA A 12 -2.90 8.51 15.20
CA ALA A 12 -1.48 8.30 15.50
C ALA A 12 -0.71 7.70 14.31
N ILE A 13 -1.28 6.70 13.64
CA ILE A 13 -0.65 6.06 12.47
C ILE A 13 -0.51 7.08 11.33
N PHE A 14 -1.55 7.88 11.07
CA PHE A 14 -1.54 8.87 10.01
C PHE A 14 -0.49 9.97 10.26
N LEU A 15 -0.37 10.42 11.52
CA LEU A 15 0.66 11.38 11.94
C LEU A 15 2.07 10.83 11.70
N ILE A 16 2.32 9.57 12.10
CA ILE A 16 3.62 8.91 11.90
C ILE A 16 3.96 8.84 10.40
N LEU A 17 2.98 8.52 9.55
CA LEU A 17 3.16 8.44 8.10
C LEU A 17 3.56 9.80 7.49
N ILE A 18 2.90 10.89 7.92
CA ILE A 18 3.24 12.25 7.51
C ILE A 18 4.67 12.60 7.91
N ILE A 19 5.07 12.27 9.15
CA ILE A 19 6.42 12.53 9.65
C ILE A 19 7.46 11.79 8.81
N ILE A 20 7.23 10.52 8.48
CA ILE A 20 8.15 9.72 7.64
C ILE A 20 8.27 10.32 6.24
N LEU A 21 7.14 10.71 5.62
CA LEU A 21 7.14 11.38 4.31
C LEU A 21 7.92 12.70 4.35
N PHE A 22 7.69 13.50 5.39
CA PHE A 22 8.35 14.79 5.56
C PHE A 22 9.85 14.64 5.78
N LEU A 23 10.27 13.70 6.63
CA LEU A 23 11.69 13.39 6.86
C LEU A 23 12.36 12.83 5.60
N GLY A 24 11.69 11.92 4.88
CA GLY A 24 12.21 11.38 3.62
C GLY A 24 12.40 12.45 2.55
N TRP A 25 11.48 13.43 2.49
CA TRP A 25 11.61 14.56 1.57
C TRP A 25 12.70 15.54 2.00
N LEU A 26 12.80 15.87 3.29
CA LEU A 26 13.82 16.77 3.83
C LEU A 26 15.24 16.23 3.62
N VAL A 27 15.44 14.93 3.82
CA VAL A 27 16.71 14.25 3.55
C VAL A 27 17.09 14.35 2.07
N ASN A 28 16.12 14.35 1.15
CA ASN A 28 16.41 14.47 -0.29
C ASN A 28 16.85 15.89 -0.72
N GLU A 29 16.52 16.92 0.04
CA GLU A 29 16.93 18.31 -0.30
C GLU A 29 18.26 18.72 0.33
N GLY A 30 18.62 18.18 1.51
CA GLY A 30 19.82 18.56 2.23
C GLY A 30 21.14 18.04 1.65
N TRP A 31 21.10 17.18 0.63
CA TRP A 31 22.28 16.48 0.11
C TRP A 31 22.82 17.13 -1.18
N LYS A 32 22.32 18.32 -1.52
CA LYS A 32 22.73 19.06 -2.70
C LYS A 32 24.00 19.85 -2.39
N GLU A 33 25.14 19.37 -2.89
CA GLU A 33 26.45 20.00 -2.77
C GLU A 33 26.64 21.15 -3.78
N CYS A 34 25.94 21.11 -4.92
CA CYS A 34 26.06 22.10 -5.99
C CYS A 34 24.71 22.40 -6.67
N ARG A 35 24.54 23.61 -7.23
CA ARG A 35 23.43 23.98 -8.11
C ARG A 35 23.89 24.31 -9.53
N ALA A 36 25.12 24.80 -9.66
CA ALA A 36 25.76 25.14 -10.92
C ALA A 36 27.21 24.65 -10.92
N ASP A 37 27.80 24.52 -12.11
CA ASP A 37 29.20 24.12 -12.26
C ASP A 37 30.18 25.09 -11.57
N SER A 38 29.77 26.35 -11.41
CA SER A 38 30.53 27.37 -10.68
C SER A 38 30.64 27.11 -9.16
N ASP A 39 29.77 26.26 -8.61
CA ASP A 39 29.82 25.89 -7.19
C ASP A 39 30.89 24.81 -6.92
N CYS A 40 31.43 24.18 -7.97
CA CYS A 40 32.42 23.11 -7.90
C CYS A 40 33.85 23.60 -8.19
N LYS A 41 34.88 22.79 -7.87
CA LYS A 41 36.28 23.10 -8.20
C LYS A 41 36.53 23.10 -9.71
N SER A 42 37.62 23.72 -10.16
CA SER A 42 37.95 23.92 -11.59
C SER A 42 38.04 22.67 -12.47
N ASN A 43 38.16 21.48 -11.87
CA ASN A 43 38.22 20.19 -12.59
C ASN A 43 36.98 19.31 -12.33
N GLN A 44 35.91 19.92 -11.81
CA GLN A 44 34.69 19.24 -11.40
C GLN A 44 33.48 19.89 -12.09
N TYR A 45 32.42 19.12 -12.26
CA TYR A 45 31.14 19.59 -12.80
C TYR A 45 30.00 19.20 -11.85
N CYS A 46 28.93 19.99 -11.86
CA CYS A 46 27.77 19.72 -11.03
C CYS A 46 26.90 18.65 -11.70
N SER A 47 26.80 17.48 -11.06
CA SER A 47 25.98 16.39 -11.57
C SER A 47 24.49 16.69 -11.42
N SER A 48 23.65 16.02 -12.22
CA SER A 48 22.18 16.07 -12.05
C SER A 48 21.71 15.57 -10.68
N LYS A 49 22.58 14.89 -9.92
CA LYS A 49 22.35 14.50 -8.53
C LYS A 49 22.74 15.59 -7.52
N PHE A 50 23.11 16.79 -7.99
CA PHE A 50 23.58 17.92 -7.18
C PHE A 50 24.84 17.61 -6.38
N ASP A 51 25.78 16.90 -7.00
CA ASP A 51 27.03 16.41 -6.41
C ASP A 51 28.18 16.78 -7.36
N CYS A 52 29.28 17.31 -6.83
CA CYS A 52 30.43 17.73 -7.62
C CYS A 52 31.27 16.50 -8.03
N ARG A 53 31.27 16.18 -9.32
CA ARG A 53 32.07 15.06 -9.86
C ARG A 53 33.26 15.54 -10.65
N ASP A 54 34.36 14.80 -10.57
CA ASP A 54 35.51 15.03 -11.45
C ASP A 54 35.10 14.82 -12.90
N ILE A 55 35.58 15.71 -13.78
CA ILE A 55 35.38 15.57 -15.22
C ILE A 55 36.13 14.30 -15.64
N PRO A 56 35.44 13.26 -16.17
CA PRO A 56 36.12 12.04 -16.55
C PRO A 56 37.12 12.37 -17.67
N VAL A 57 38.40 12.23 -17.36
CA VAL A 57 39.41 12.03 -18.41
C VAL A 57 38.96 10.79 -19.17
N MET A 58 38.77 10.90 -20.48
CA MET A 58 38.21 9.83 -21.33
C MET A 58 39.19 8.65 -21.40
N GLU A 59 39.33 7.90 -20.31
CA GLU A 59 39.88 6.56 -20.33
C GLU A 59 38.78 5.67 -20.91
N LYS A 60 39.07 5.12 -22.10
CA LYS A 60 38.21 4.27 -22.92
C LYS A 60 37.29 3.41 -22.06
N ALA A 61 35.98 3.62 -22.20
CA ALA A 61 34.95 2.90 -21.46
C ALA A 61 35.21 1.39 -21.49
N SER A 62 35.49 0.81 -20.33
CA SER A 62 35.48 -0.64 -20.16
C SER A 62 34.04 -1.13 -20.28
N PRO A 63 33.70 -2.06 -21.20
CA PRO A 63 32.33 -2.47 -21.50
C PRO A 63 31.69 -3.37 -20.42
N GLY A 64 31.86 -3.08 -19.13
CA GLY A 64 31.60 -4.06 -18.06
C GLY A 64 30.82 -3.64 -16.82
N SER A 65 30.44 -2.37 -16.61
CA SER A 65 30.05 -1.89 -15.27
C SER A 65 28.59 -1.48 -15.06
N SER A 66 27.66 -1.84 -15.95
CA SER A 66 26.23 -1.52 -15.76
C SER A 66 25.36 -2.75 -15.93
N SER A 67 25.49 -3.72 -15.02
CA SER A 67 24.62 -4.89 -14.97
C SER A 67 23.21 -4.47 -14.52
N LEU A 68 22.31 -4.22 -15.48
CA LEU A 68 20.87 -3.95 -15.22
C LEU A 68 20.10 -5.16 -14.68
N VAL A 69 20.80 -6.27 -14.42
CA VAL A 69 20.24 -7.53 -13.91
C VAL A 69 19.56 -7.33 -12.55
N GLY A 70 20.13 -6.51 -11.66
CA GLY A 70 19.56 -6.23 -10.34
C GLY A 70 18.18 -5.54 -10.43
N PRO A 71 18.09 -4.36 -11.08
CA PRO A 71 16.82 -3.67 -11.28
C PRO A 71 15.78 -4.52 -12.03
N ALA A 72 16.20 -5.26 -13.06
CA ALA A 72 15.30 -6.13 -13.82
C ALA A 72 14.71 -7.28 -12.97
N ALA A 73 15.51 -7.87 -12.08
CA ALA A 73 15.04 -8.92 -11.17
C ALA A 73 13.98 -8.41 -10.19
N ILE A 74 14.16 -7.19 -9.65
CA ILE A 74 13.20 -6.58 -8.71
C ILE A 74 11.85 -6.33 -9.38
N VAL A 75 11.86 -5.80 -10.61
CA VAL A 75 10.63 -5.56 -11.39
C VAL A 75 9.96 -6.88 -11.77
N GLY A 76 10.74 -7.90 -12.14
CA GLY A 76 10.19 -9.24 -12.42
C GLY A 76 9.51 -9.85 -11.19
N PHE A 77 10.13 -9.75 -10.01
CA PHE A 77 9.60 -10.35 -8.79
C PHE A 77 8.31 -9.65 -8.31
N SER A 78 8.20 -8.33 -8.47
CA SER A 78 7.02 -7.58 -8.06
C SER A 78 5.79 -7.93 -8.91
N LEU A 79 5.96 -8.16 -10.21
CA LEU A 79 4.90 -8.62 -11.10
C LEU A 79 4.38 -10.01 -10.72
N VAL A 80 5.27 -10.94 -10.40
CA VAL A 80 4.89 -12.30 -9.96
C VAL A 80 4.15 -12.24 -8.63
N ALA A 81 4.65 -11.46 -7.66
CA ALA A 81 4.01 -11.30 -6.36
C ALA A 81 2.60 -10.68 -6.49
N ALA A 82 2.44 -9.65 -7.31
CA ALA A 82 1.15 -9.02 -7.55
C ALA A 82 0.14 -10.00 -8.17
N ALA A 83 0.57 -10.80 -9.14
CA ALA A 83 -0.27 -11.82 -9.76
C ALA A 83 -0.73 -12.90 -8.76
N LEU A 84 0.15 -13.30 -7.84
CA LEU A 84 -0.19 -14.26 -6.79
C LEU A 84 -1.21 -13.68 -5.80
N ILE A 85 -1.07 -12.42 -5.39
CA ILE A 85 -2.00 -11.75 -4.46
C ILE A 85 -3.40 -11.63 -5.08
N MET A 86 -3.51 -11.18 -6.33
CA MET A 86 -4.81 -11.08 -7.01
C MET A 86 -5.50 -12.44 -7.16
N LYS A 87 -4.71 -13.50 -7.37
CA LYS A 87 -5.24 -14.86 -7.48
C LYS A 87 -5.52 -15.51 -6.13
N TRP A 88 -4.95 -14.99 -5.04
CA TRP A 88 -5.13 -15.51 -3.69
C TRP A 88 -6.57 -15.28 -3.19
N GLU A 89 -7.15 -14.09 -3.44
CA GLU A 89 -8.54 -13.82 -3.05
C GLU A 89 -9.54 -14.70 -3.81
N THR A 90 -9.25 -15.04 -5.07
CA THR A 90 -10.11 -15.93 -5.87
C THR A 90 -9.95 -17.41 -5.51
N LEU A 91 -8.75 -17.83 -5.07
CA LEU A 91 -8.49 -19.22 -4.66
C LEU A 91 -8.89 -19.52 -3.21
N PHE A 92 -8.74 -18.57 -2.29
CA PHE A 92 -9.06 -18.77 -0.87
C PHE A 92 -10.36 -18.06 -0.41
N GLY A 93 -10.99 -17.26 -1.26
CA GLY A 93 -12.21 -16.49 -0.97
C GLY A 93 -13.53 -17.24 -1.14
N LYS A 94 -13.62 -18.52 -0.75
CA LYS A 94 -14.92 -19.19 -0.57
C LYS A 94 -14.95 -19.98 0.73
N LYS A 95 -15.55 -19.38 1.77
CA LYS A 95 -16.59 -19.98 2.65
C LYS A 95 -17.05 -18.98 3.73
N LYS A 96 -17.85 -17.97 3.35
CA LYS A 96 -18.83 -17.33 4.25
C LYS A 96 -20.05 -16.87 3.46
N LYS A 97 -20.85 -17.82 2.99
CA LYS A 97 -22.23 -17.57 2.55
C LYS A 97 -23.09 -18.78 2.93
N GLU A 98 -23.38 -18.96 4.23
CA GLU A 98 -24.47 -19.87 4.64
C GLU A 98 -24.90 -19.70 6.11
N LYS A 99 -25.11 -18.46 6.60
CA LYS A 99 -25.78 -18.23 7.89
C LYS A 99 -26.73 -17.01 7.87
N HIS A 100 -27.42 -16.78 6.76
CA HIS A 100 -28.44 -15.72 6.70
C HIS A 100 -29.72 -16.15 5.94
N LYS A 101 -30.01 -17.45 5.87
CA LYS A 101 -31.29 -17.95 5.35
C LYS A 101 -32.14 -18.70 6.38
N GLU A 102 -31.58 -19.14 7.51
CA GLU A 102 -32.40 -19.83 8.53
C GLU A 102 -33.23 -18.87 9.40
N HIS A 103 -32.81 -17.62 9.61
CA HIS A 103 -33.59 -16.67 10.42
C HIS A 103 -34.81 -16.04 9.74
N HIS A 104 -35.04 -16.31 8.45
CA HIS A 104 -36.24 -15.84 7.74
C HIS A 104 -37.32 -16.91 7.56
N ALA A 105 -37.00 -18.20 7.71
CA ALA A 105 -38.00 -19.27 7.64
C ALA A 105 -38.68 -19.54 9.00
N GLU A 106 -38.02 -19.24 10.13
CA GLU A 106 -38.61 -19.45 11.46
C GLU A 106 -39.68 -18.39 11.81
N LYS A 107 -39.62 -17.19 11.22
CA LYS A 107 -40.57 -16.12 11.53
C LYS A 107 -41.92 -16.24 10.81
N GLU A 108 -42.01 -16.98 9.72
CA GLU A 108 -43.28 -17.15 9.01
C GLU A 108 -44.16 -18.24 9.65
N GLY A 109 -43.57 -19.25 10.31
CA GLY A 109 -44.35 -20.25 11.05
C GLY A 109 -44.95 -19.76 12.38
N LEU A 110 -44.51 -18.61 12.89
CA LEU A 110 -45.02 -18.06 14.15
C LEU A 110 -46.27 -17.17 13.95
N TYR A 111 -46.40 -16.52 12.79
CA TYR A 111 -47.55 -15.66 12.49
C TYR A 111 -48.82 -16.45 12.13
N GLU A 112 -48.68 -17.65 11.56
CA GLU A 112 -49.84 -18.48 11.18
C GLU A 112 -50.56 -19.05 12.41
N LYS A 113 -49.82 -19.37 13.50
CA LYS A 113 -50.41 -19.87 14.76
C LYS A 113 -51.13 -18.80 15.58
N GLU A 114 -50.81 -17.53 15.39
CA GLU A 114 -51.47 -16.43 16.12
C GLU A 114 -52.81 -16.04 15.46
N LEU A 115 -53.00 -16.32 14.16
CA LEU A 115 -54.25 -16.02 13.46
C LEU A 115 -55.36 -17.07 13.68
N GLU A 116 -55.02 -18.34 13.90
CA GLU A 116 -56.03 -19.39 14.17
C GLU A 116 -56.58 -19.35 15.62
N GLY A 117 -55.84 -18.79 16.58
CA GLY A 117 -56.28 -18.70 17.98
C GLY A 117 -57.36 -17.65 18.27
N HIS A 118 -57.62 -16.73 17.33
CA HIS A 118 -58.57 -15.62 17.54
C HIS A 118 -59.99 -15.89 17.00
N HIS A 119 -60.24 -17.05 16.40
CA HIS A 119 -61.53 -17.38 15.77
C HIS A 119 -62.43 -18.29 16.62
N GLU A 120 -62.01 -18.69 17.83
CA GLU A 120 -62.79 -19.55 18.74
C GLU A 120 -63.40 -18.83 19.96
N GLU A 121 -63.17 -17.52 20.16
CA GLU A 121 -63.72 -16.79 21.33
C GLU A 121 -65.03 -16.02 21.06
N HIS A 122 -65.69 -16.25 19.92
CA HIS A 122 -66.89 -15.49 19.52
C HIS A 122 -68.06 -16.34 19.01
N GLU A 123 -68.30 -17.52 19.62
CA GLU A 123 -69.60 -18.21 19.59
C GLU A 123 -70.08 -18.61 20.98
#